data_AF-A0A6C0KZ36-F1
#
_entry.id   AF-A0A6C0KZ36-F1
#
_cell.length_a   1.000
_cell.length_b   1.000
_cell.length_c   1.000
_cell.angle_alpha   90.00
_cell.angle_beta   90.00
_cell.angle_gamma   90.00
#
_symmetry.space_group_name_H-M   'P 1'
#
loop_
_entity.id
_entity.type
_entity.pdbx_description
1 polymer ?
#
loop_
_entity_poly.entity_id
_entity_poly.type
_entity_poly.pdbx_seq_one_letter_code
_entity_poly.pdbx_strand_id
1 'polypeptide(L)' 'MDEIDLSKHCRDNKEMSKMMFIFNAIEDGWNVKKNKNSYIFSKHKSKEKQVFTENFLNHFITKYFNLN' A
#
# COMPACT_ATOMS: atom_id res chain seq x y z
N MET A 1 1.93 25.66 -15.51
CA MET A 1 1.70 24.43 -14.74
C MET A 1 1.56 23.35 -15.78
N ASP A 2 2.62 22.59 -16.00
CA ASP A 2 2.57 21.49 -16.97
C ASP A 2 1.67 20.42 -16.40
N GLU A 3 0.69 20.01 -17.21
CA GLU A 3 -0.26 18.96 -16.90
C GLU A 3 0.52 17.67 -16.63
N ILE A 4 0.40 17.13 -15.41
CA ILE A 4 1.07 15.87 -15.07
C ILE A 4 0.35 14.77 -15.86
N ASP A 5 0.99 14.34 -16.94
CA ASP A 5 0.54 13.19 -17.73
C ASP A 5 0.73 11.90 -16.91
N LEU A 6 -0.33 11.54 -16.19
CA LEU A 6 -0.42 10.32 -15.38
C LEU A 6 -0.40 9.05 -16.24
N SER A 7 -0.64 9.14 -17.55
CA SER A 7 -0.67 7.98 -18.46
C SER A 7 0.71 7.33 -18.62
N LYS A 8 1.79 8.08 -18.35
CA LYS A 8 3.18 7.61 -18.47
C LYS A 8 3.72 6.88 -17.25
N HIS A 9 2.91 6.74 -16.19
CA HIS A 9 3.30 6.15 -14.91
C HIS A 9 2.65 4.80 -14.60
N CYS A 10 2.16 4.08 -15.61
CA CYS A 10 1.86 2.65 -15.48
C CYS A 10 3.18 1.84 -15.38
N ARG A 11 3.99 2.14 -14.36
CA ARG A 11 5.29 1.55 -14.09
C ARG A 11 5.07 0.52 -12.99
N ASP A 12 4.90 -0.73 -13.42
CA ASP A 12 4.63 -1.92 -12.62
C ASP A 12 3.27 -1.99 -11.89
N ASN A 13 2.48 -2.97 -12.32
CA ASN A 13 1.31 -3.53 -11.62
C ASN A 13 1.46 -3.59 -10.08
N LYS A 14 2.68 -3.84 -9.59
CA LYS A 14 3.00 -3.94 -8.16
C LYS A 14 2.81 -2.63 -7.38
N GLU A 15 3.21 -1.49 -7.94
CA GLU A 15 3.07 -0.19 -7.25
C GLU A 15 1.60 0.24 -7.21
N MET A 16 0.84 -0.05 -8.28
CA MET A 16 -0.61 0.18 -8.29
C MET A 16 -1.33 -0.68 -7.26
N SER A 17 -1.02 -1.98 -7.19
CA SER A 17 -1.59 -2.85 -6.14
C SER A 17 -1.17 -2.42 -4.73
N LYS A 18 0.06 -1.92 -4.54
CA LYS A 18 0.52 -1.37 -3.26
C LYS A 18 -0.32 -0.16 -2.86
N MET A 19 -0.56 0.76 -3.79
CA MET A 19 -1.41 1.92 -3.58
C MET A 19 -2.86 1.51 -3.27
N MET A 20 -3.45 0.59 -4.03
CA MET A 20 -4.81 0.07 -3.78
C MET A 20 -4.93 -0.59 -2.40
N PHE A 21 -3.94 -1.40 -2.01
CA PHE A 21 -3.95 -2.05 -0.69
C PHE A 21 -3.92 -1.03 0.46
N ILE A 22 -3.04 -0.04 0.36
CA ILE A 22 -2.94 1.04 1.37
C ILE A 22 -4.25 1.84 1.40
N PHE A 23 -4.80 2.19 0.24
CA PHE A 23 -6.05 2.92 0.12
C PHE A 23 -7.22 2.17 0.78
N ASN A 24 -7.39 0.89 0.45
CA ASN A 24 -8.46 0.07 1.02
C ASN A 24 -8.34 -0.08 2.54
N ALA A 25 -7.12 -0.17 3.08
CA ALA A 25 -6.92 -0.22 4.53
C ALA A 25 -7.33 1.10 5.21
N ILE A 26 -7.04 2.25 4.59
CA ILE A 26 -7.45 3.56 5.09
C ILE A 26 -8.98 3.66 5.11
N GLU A 27 -9.66 3.23 4.04
CA GLU A 27 -11.14 3.21 3.96
C GLU A 27 -11.77 2.28 5.02
N ASP A 28 -11.11 1.17 5.39
CA ASP A 28 -11.53 0.31 6.51
C ASP A 28 -11.20 0.91 7.91
N GLY A 29 -10.67 2.13 7.96
CA GLY A 29 -10.39 2.87 9.19
C GLY A 29 -9.04 2.55 9.83
N TRP A 30 -8.08 2.01 9.07
CA TRP A 30 -6.69 1.88 9.51
C TRP A 30 -5.92 3.19 9.34
N ASN A 31 -5.01 3.46 10.26
CA ASN A 31 -3.97 4.47 10.10
C ASN A 31 -2.74 3.80 9.50
N VAL A 32 -2.25 4.31 8.38
CA VAL A 32 -1.04 3.82 7.70
C VAL A 32 0.07 4.87 7.80
N LYS A 33 1.21 4.50 8.38
CA LYS A 33 2.40 5.35 8.47
C LYS A 33 3.57 4.71 7.73
N LYS A 34 4.10 5.40 6.72
CA LYS A 34 5.36 5.00 6.08
C LYS A 34 6.54 5.31 6.99
N ASN A 35 7.45 4.35 7.14
CA ASN A 35 8.70 4.51 7.89
C ASN A 35 9.85 3.85 7.13
N LYS A 36 10.71 4.67 6.51
CA LYS A 36 11.83 4.22 5.67
C LYS A 36 11.36 3.16 4.66
N ASN A 37 11.68 1.88 4.91
CA ASN A 37 11.40 0.73 4.04
C ASN A 37 10.26 -0.15 4.59
N SER A 38 9.31 0.44 5.30
CA SER A 38 8.20 -0.28 5.94
C SER A 38 6.96 0.59 6.06
N TYR A 39 5.82 -0.07 6.25
CA TYR A 39 4.54 0.56 6.52
C TYR A 39 3.97 0.01 7.82
N ILE A 40 3.54 0.91 8.70
CA ILE A 40 2.95 0.58 9.99
C ILE A 40 1.46 0.84 9.89
N PHE A 41 0.67 -0.21 10.09
CA PHE A 41 -0.79 -0.16 10.07
C PHE A 41 -1.29 -0.28 11.51
N SER A 42 -2.19 0.62 11.91
CA SER A 42 -2.74 0.66 13.27
C SER A 42 -4.19 1.15 13.29
N LYS A 43 -5.07 0.49 14.04
CA LYS A 43 -6.49 0.87 14.14
C LYS A 43 -6.74 1.54 15.50
N HIS A 44 -7.32 2.75 15.51
CA HIS A 44 -7.43 3.59 16.72
C HIS A 44 -8.13 2.91 17.91
N LYS A 45 -9.01 1.94 17.66
CA LYS A 45 -9.76 1.21 18.70
C LYS A 45 -9.24 -0.21 18.99
N SER A 46 -8.19 -0.67 18.31
CA SER A 46 -7.60 -1.99 18.58
C SER A 46 -6.17 -1.83 19.12
N LYS A 47 -5.79 -2.62 20.12
CA LYS A 47 -4.38 -2.72 20.55
C LYS A 47 -3.48 -3.38 19.49
N GLU A 48 -4.05 -3.82 18.37
CA GLU A 48 -3.33 -4.45 17.28
C GLU A 48 -2.62 -3.39 16.43
N LYS A 49 -1.29 -3.46 16.48
CA LYS A 49 -0.40 -2.79 15.54
C LYS A 49 0.20 -3.87 14.66
N GLN A 50 -0.03 -3.79 13.36
CA GLN A 50 0.59 -4.67 12.40
C GLN A 50 1.69 -3.89 11.68
N VAL A 51 2.93 -4.37 11.78
CA VAL A 51 4.08 -3.78 11.10
C VAL A 51 4.36 -4.63 9.87
N PHE A 52 4.23 -4.02 8.70
CA PHE A 52 4.54 -4.68 7.44
C PHE A 52 5.83 -4.12 6.88
N THR A 53 6.81 -5.00 6.63
CA THR A 53 8.01 -4.61 5.89
C THR A 53 7.66 -4.44 4.42
N GLU A 54 8.41 -3.62 3.70
CA GLU A 54 8.18 -3.43 2.27
C GLU A 54 8.30 -4.75 1.49
N ASN A 55 9.24 -5.63 1.86
CA ASN A 55 9.33 -6.98 1.28
C ASN A 55 8.10 -7.82 1.56
N PHE A 56 7.58 -7.79 2.79
CA PHE A 56 6.36 -8.52 3.11
C PHE A 56 5.17 -7.97 2.31
N LEU A 57 5.03 -6.65 2.23
CA LEU A 57 3.95 -6.00 1.50
C LEU A 57 4.02 -6.37 0.01
N ASN A 58 5.21 -6.30 -0.59
CA ASN A 58 5.45 -6.70 -1.98
C ASN A 58 5.13 -8.18 -2.21
N HIS A 59 5.52 -9.07 -1.29
CA HIS A 59 5.21 -10.50 -1.37
C HIS A 59 3.71 -10.75 -1.23
N PHE A 60 3.04 -10.10 -0.27
CA PHE A 60 1.60 -10.21 -0.03
C PHE A 60 0.80 -9.75 -1.25
N ILE A 61 1.16 -8.59 -1.80
CA ILE A 61 0.57 -8.04 -3.03
C ILE A 61 0.78 -8.99 -4.21
N THR A 62 2.01 -9.46 -4.42
CA THR A 62 2.31 -10.39 -5.53
C THR A 62 1.56 -11.71 -5.38
N LYS A 63 1.33 -12.18 -4.15
CA LYS A 63 0.70 -13.46 -3.84
C LYS A 63 -0.83 -13.42 -3.87
N TYR A 64 -1.45 -12.33 -3.43
CA TYR A 64 -2.90 -12.26 -3.21
C TYR A 64 -3.62 -11.29 -4.15
N PHE A 65 -2.89 -10.40 -4.82
CA PHE A 65 -3.45 -9.39 -5.72
C PHE A 65 -3.18 -9.68 -7.19
N ASN A 66 -2.98 -10.97 -7.56
CA ASN A 66 -2.78 -11.48 -8.93
C ASN A 66 -3.34 -10.53 -9.99
N LEU A 67 -2.48 -9.63 -10.48
CA LEU A 67 -2.71 -8.91 -11.71
C LEU A 67 -2.33 -9.89 -12.80
N ASN A 68 -3.34 -10.58 -13.32
CA ASN A 68 -3.25 -11.33 -14.58
C ASN A 68 -2.75 -10.40 -15.70
#